data_AF-A0A972RID6-F1
#
_entry.id   AF-A0A972RID6-F1
#
_cell.length_a   1.000
_cell.length_b   1.000
_cell.length_c   1.000
_cell.angle_alpha   90.00
_cell.angle_beta   90.00
_cell.angle_gamma   90.00
#
_symmetry.space_group_name_H-M   'P 1'
#
loop_
_entity.id
_entity.type
_entity.pdbx_description
1 polymer ?
#
loop_
_entity_poly.entity_id
_entity_poly.type
_entity_poly.pdbx_seq_one_letter_code
_entity_poly.pdbx_strand_id
1 'polypeptide(L)'
;MNFKRVSGRSTVIGILACLLMTMGAVVQAEIRFYKVDKHDGLKRQMFMRNDDKPGCHNAPGARKVHRVAVIDFAHCSVYAEKNCKDKTELPAYWKKKPDREKIKLTVGSRWYMNVDGADKNVKVRSWRCVK
;
A
#
# COMPACT_ATOMS: atom_id res chain seq x y z
N MET A 1 -33.19 46.97 -60.63
CA MET A 1 -32.27 45.88 -61.04
C MET A 1 -31.32 45.58 -59.89
N ASN A 2 -31.19 44.28 -59.58
CA ASN A 2 -30.21 43.60 -58.72
C ASN A 2 -30.22 43.82 -57.19
N PHE A 3 -31.05 43.01 -56.54
CA PHE A 3 -30.76 42.31 -55.29
C PHE A 3 -29.50 41.44 -55.41
N LYS A 4 -28.64 41.41 -54.39
CA LYS A 4 -28.02 40.16 -53.91
C LYS A 4 -27.98 40.13 -52.37
N ARG A 5 -28.38 38.96 -51.88
CA ARG A 5 -28.69 38.51 -50.52
C ARG A 5 -27.43 37.87 -49.91
N VAL A 6 -27.45 37.61 -48.59
CA VAL A 6 -27.03 36.36 -47.87
C VAL A 6 -26.48 36.74 -46.47
N SER A 7 -27.28 36.47 -45.42
CA SER A 7 -27.06 35.45 -44.36
C SER A 7 -25.93 35.82 -43.39
N GLY A 8 -26.14 36.10 -42.10
CA GLY A 8 -26.99 35.42 -41.13
C GLY A 8 -26.16 34.41 -40.35
N ARG A 9 -26.03 34.60 -39.02
CA ARG A 9 -25.95 33.54 -37.99
C ARG A 9 -25.76 34.12 -36.58
N SER A 10 -26.86 34.09 -35.82
CA SER A 10 -26.88 34.13 -34.35
C SER A 10 -25.98 33.05 -33.79
N THR A 11 -25.11 33.39 -32.85
CA THR A 11 -24.35 32.41 -32.08
C THR A 11 -24.97 32.32 -30.69
N VAL A 12 -25.80 31.29 -30.50
CA VAL A 12 -26.24 30.81 -29.19
C VAL A 12 -25.01 30.17 -28.54
N ILE A 13 -24.45 30.83 -27.53
CA ILE A 13 -23.37 30.26 -26.72
C ILE A 13 -24.02 29.30 -25.73
N GLY A 14 -24.01 28.02 -26.06
CA GLY A 14 -24.42 26.93 -25.18
C GLY A 14 -23.49 26.83 -23.98
N ILE A 15 -24.06 26.96 -22.79
CA ILE A 15 -23.39 26.66 -21.52
C ILE A 15 -23.26 25.14 -21.43
N LEU A 16 -22.11 24.62 -21.87
CA LEU A 16 -21.72 23.23 -21.63
C LEU A 16 -21.37 23.12 -20.15
N ALA A 17 -22.28 22.54 -19.37
CA ALA A 17 -22.08 22.24 -17.96
C ALA A 17 -20.85 21.34 -17.80
N CYS A 18 -19.78 21.89 -17.24
CA CYS A 18 -18.63 21.14 -16.79
C CYS A 18 -19.02 20.40 -15.50
N LEU A 19 -19.73 19.29 -15.66
CA LEU A 19 -19.91 18.28 -14.62
C LEU A 19 -18.54 17.64 -14.37
N LEU A 20 -17.74 18.33 -13.54
CA LEU A 20 -16.55 17.80 -12.91
C LEU A 20 -16.98 16.60 -12.05
N MET A 21 -16.87 15.39 -12.61
CA MET A 21 -16.92 14.18 -11.81
C MET A 21 -15.71 14.19 -10.89
N THR A 22 -15.89 14.60 -9.63
CA THR A 22 -14.94 14.29 -8.57
C THR A 22 -15.02 12.80 -8.29
N MET A 23 -14.43 11.98 -9.16
CA MET A 23 -14.09 10.60 -8.83
C MET A 23 -12.96 10.67 -7.80
N GLY A 24 -13.31 10.76 -6.53
CA GLY A 24 -12.35 10.52 -5.45
C GLY A 24 -11.74 9.14 -5.68
N ALA A 25 -10.42 9.07 -5.85
CA ALA A 25 -9.73 7.80 -5.97
C ALA A 25 -10.00 6.98 -4.70
N VAL A 26 -10.75 5.88 -4.83
CA VAL A 26 -10.97 4.95 -3.72
C VAL A 26 -9.60 4.38 -3.35
N VAL A 27 -9.10 4.75 -2.17
CA VAL A 27 -7.86 4.18 -1.65
C VAL A 27 -8.17 2.74 -1.26
N GLN A 28 -7.67 1.80 -2.04
CA GLN A 28 -7.80 0.38 -1.72
C GLN A 28 -6.84 0.05 -0.57
N ALA A 29 -7.35 -0.67 0.44
CA ALA A 29 -6.53 -1.17 1.53
C ALA A 29 -5.45 -2.11 0.99
N GLU A 30 -4.25 -2.00 1.53
CA GLU A 30 -3.09 -2.74 1.05
C GLU A 30 -1.98 -2.80 2.12
N ILE A 31 -1.36 -3.96 2.28
CA ILE A 31 -0.10 -4.11 3.00
C ILE A 31 1.04 -4.34 2.00
N ARG A 32 2.04 -3.46 1.98
CA ARG A 32 3.18 -3.57 1.08
C ARG A 32 4.42 -4.04 1.84
N PHE A 33 5.13 -4.99 1.26
CA PHE A 33 6.37 -5.53 1.81
C PHE A 33 7.55 -5.09 0.95
N TYR A 34 8.65 -4.74 1.59
CA TYR A 34 9.87 -4.29 0.92
C TYR A 34 11.07 -5.06 1.43
N LYS A 35 11.98 -5.44 0.53
CA LYS A 35 13.32 -5.91 0.87
C LYS A 35 14.33 -4.82 0.62
N VAL A 36 15.46 -4.89 1.32
CA VAL A 36 16.66 -4.18 0.92
C VAL A 36 17.59 -5.15 0.19
N ASP A 37 18.21 -4.70 -0.91
CA ASP A 37 19.24 -5.47 -1.61
C ASP A 37 20.65 -5.18 -1.08
N LYS A 38 21.67 -5.79 -1.70
CA LYS A 38 23.07 -5.64 -1.29
C LYS A 38 23.64 -4.23 -1.45
N HIS A 39 22.96 -3.35 -2.19
CA HIS A 39 23.36 -1.97 -2.42
C HIS A 39 22.49 -0.99 -1.62
N ASP A 40 21.82 -1.47 -0.58
CA ASP A 40 20.88 -0.70 0.22
C ASP A 40 19.66 -0.15 -0.55
N GLY A 41 19.39 -0.70 -1.74
CA GLY A 41 18.22 -0.38 -2.55
C GLY A 41 16.95 -1.01 -1.98
N LEU A 42 15.94 -0.18 -1.69
CA LEU A 42 14.64 -0.65 -1.22
C LEU A 42 13.76 -1.08 -2.41
N LYS A 43 13.34 -2.35 -2.43
CA LYS A 43 12.52 -2.93 -3.51
C LYS A 43 11.23 -3.53 -2.96
N ARG A 44 10.09 -3.18 -3.57
CA ARG A 44 8.80 -3.81 -3.26
C ARG A 44 8.85 -5.30 -3.61
N GLN A 45 8.30 -6.13 -2.72
CA GLN A 45 8.04 -7.54 -2.98
C GLN A 45 6.81 -7.66 -3.88
N MET A 46 6.98 -8.30 -5.05
CA MET A 46 5.89 -8.58 -5.98
C MET A 46 5.19 -9.89 -5.63
N PHE A 47 4.00 -10.13 -6.20
CA PHE A 47 3.24 -11.38 -6.07
C PHE A 47 2.84 -11.77 -4.64
N MET A 48 2.68 -10.79 -3.74
CA MET A 48 2.09 -11.02 -2.43
C MET A 48 0.57 -11.17 -2.60
N ARG A 49 0.06 -12.41 -2.63
CA ARG A 49 -1.37 -12.67 -2.90
C ARG A 49 -2.23 -12.18 -1.74
N ASN A 50 -3.36 -11.52 -2.05
CA ASN A 50 -4.31 -10.99 -1.07
C ASN A 50 -3.67 -9.96 -0.11
N ASP A 51 -2.68 -9.21 -0.59
CA ASP A 51 -2.11 -8.10 0.17
C ASP A 51 -3.07 -6.91 0.31
N ASP A 52 -4.20 -6.95 -0.40
CA ASP A 52 -5.29 -5.98 -0.39
C ASP A 52 -6.55 -6.43 0.37
N LYS A 53 -6.53 -7.63 0.98
CA LYS A 53 -7.70 -8.21 1.67
C LYS A 53 -7.47 -8.33 3.19
N PRO A 54 -8.51 -8.13 4.01
CA PRO A 54 -8.44 -8.45 5.43
C PRO A 54 -8.31 -9.97 5.64
N GLY A 55 -7.99 -10.37 6.87
CA GLY A 55 -7.82 -11.77 7.26
C GLY A 55 -6.36 -12.22 7.23
N CYS A 56 -6.17 -13.52 7.44
CA CYS A 56 -4.85 -14.15 7.48
C CYS A 56 -4.46 -14.71 6.11
N HIS A 57 -3.27 -14.36 5.64
CA HIS A 57 -2.75 -14.79 4.33
C HIS A 57 -1.32 -15.29 4.44
N ASN A 58 -1.02 -16.35 3.70
CA ASN A 58 0.32 -16.91 3.61
C ASN A 58 1.14 -16.24 2.52
N ALA A 59 2.42 -16.03 2.81
CA ALA A 59 3.37 -15.58 1.82
C ALA A 59 3.72 -16.69 0.82
N PRO A 60 4.03 -16.34 -0.45
CA PRO A 60 4.53 -17.29 -1.44
C PRO A 60 5.96 -17.69 -1.07
N GLY A 61 6.08 -18.74 -0.26
CA GLY A 61 7.35 -19.14 0.37
C GLY A 61 7.76 -18.18 1.49
N ALA A 62 9.00 -18.32 1.98
CA ALA A 62 9.55 -17.40 2.98
C ALA A 62 10.07 -16.13 2.29
N ARG A 63 9.44 -14.98 2.56
CA ARG A 63 9.82 -13.70 1.95
C ARG A 63 10.76 -12.94 2.87
N LYS A 64 11.88 -12.47 2.34
CA LYS A 64 12.81 -11.57 3.04
C LYS A 64 12.22 -10.15 3.05
N VAL A 65 11.97 -9.59 4.22
CA VAL A 65 11.30 -8.30 4.40
C VAL A 65 12.15 -7.43 5.33
N HIS A 66 12.49 -6.24 4.86
CA HIS A 66 13.12 -5.18 5.63
C HIS A 66 12.10 -4.19 6.19
N ARG A 67 11.08 -3.83 5.39
CA ARG A 67 10.13 -2.76 5.70
C ARG A 67 8.72 -3.13 5.25
N VAL A 68 7.73 -2.65 6.00
CA VAL A 68 6.31 -2.84 5.74
C VAL A 68 5.61 -1.48 5.67
N ALA A 69 4.64 -1.37 4.77
CA ALA A 69 3.68 -0.27 4.74
C ALA A 69 2.27 -0.81 4.89
N VAL A 70 1.47 -0.16 5.73
CA VAL A 70 0.05 -0.48 5.94
C VAL A 70 -0.77 0.70 5.43
N ILE A 71 -1.69 0.42 4.50
CA ILE A 71 -2.53 1.41 3.82
C ILE A 71 -3.99 1.00 4.05
N ASP A 72 -4.80 1.91 4.59
CA ASP A 72 -6.26 1.75 4.77
C ASP A 72 -6.74 0.44 5.44
N PHE A 73 -5.86 -0.18 6.23
CA PHE A 73 -6.21 -1.19 7.24
C PHE A 73 -6.09 -0.57 8.62
N ALA A 74 -7.00 -0.88 9.55
CA ALA A 74 -6.89 -0.48 10.95
C ALA A 74 -5.54 -0.90 11.54
N HIS A 75 -5.14 -2.15 11.33
CA HIS A 75 -3.80 -2.63 11.61
C HIS A 75 -3.50 -3.96 10.91
N CYS A 76 -2.22 -4.27 10.79
CA CYS A 76 -1.75 -5.59 10.37
C CYS A 76 -0.70 -6.14 11.35
N SER A 77 -0.56 -7.46 11.38
CA SER A 77 0.53 -8.18 12.05
C SER A 77 1.21 -9.11 11.05
N VAL A 78 2.50 -9.32 11.24
CA VAL A 78 3.36 -10.10 10.34
C VAL A 78 3.97 -11.23 11.14
N TYR A 79 4.11 -12.41 10.55
CA TYR A 79 4.45 -13.64 11.29
C TYR A 79 5.62 -14.39 10.67
N ALA A 80 6.43 -15.00 11.54
CA ALA A 80 7.54 -15.86 11.17
C ALA A 80 7.09 -17.21 10.61
N GLU A 81 5.88 -17.66 10.98
CA GLU A 81 5.29 -18.92 10.50
C GLU A 81 4.08 -18.70 9.60
N LYS A 82 3.63 -19.78 8.96
CA LYS A 82 2.41 -19.80 8.14
C LYS A 82 1.16 -19.75 9.03
N ASN A 83 0.02 -19.47 8.40
CA ASN A 83 -1.32 -19.48 8.97
C ASN A 83 -1.50 -18.52 10.16
N CYS A 84 -0.70 -17.45 10.22
CA CYS A 84 -0.71 -16.46 11.29
C CYS A 84 -0.67 -17.13 12.67
N LYS A 85 0.23 -18.11 12.82
CA LYS A 85 0.36 -18.89 14.04
C LYS A 85 0.64 -17.98 15.22
N ASP A 86 -0.15 -18.13 16.28
CA ASP A 86 -0.01 -17.34 17.49
C ASP A 86 1.39 -17.47 18.09
N LYS A 87 1.87 -16.39 18.73
CA LYS A 87 3.21 -16.28 19.33
C LYS A 87 4.36 -16.35 18.32
N THR A 88 4.06 -16.18 17.04
CA THR A 88 5.08 -16.06 15.98
C THR A 88 5.04 -14.70 15.29
N GLU A 89 4.34 -13.73 15.89
CA GLU A 89 4.33 -12.33 15.50
C GLU A 89 5.76 -11.79 15.50
N LEU A 90 6.13 -11.16 14.38
CA LEU A 90 7.40 -10.48 14.23
C LEU A 90 7.22 -9.02 14.67
N PRO A 91 8.08 -8.54 15.57
CA PRO A 91 8.08 -7.12 15.91
C PRO A 91 8.53 -6.28 14.73
N ALA A 92 8.01 -5.06 14.66
CA ALA A 92 8.55 -4.02 13.79
C ALA A 92 8.67 -2.69 14.53
N TYR A 93 9.58 -1.87 14.05
CA TYR A 93 10.04 -0.65 14.69
C TYR A 93 9.62 0.56 13.88
N TRP A 94 8.88 1.48 14.49
CA TRP A 94 8.44 2.69 13.80
C TRP A 94 9.63 3.61 13.52
N LYS A 95 9.81 4.03 12.25
CA LYS A 95 10.88 4.96 11.83
C LYS A 95 12.29 4.51 12.27
N LYS A 96 12.55 3.20 12.34
CA LYS A 96 13.81 2.59 12.82
C LYS A 96 14.16 2.94 14.28
N LYS A 97 13.16 3.11 15.14
CA LYS A 97 13.36 3.43 16.56
C LYS A 97 13.17 2.15 17.41
N PRO A 98 14.23 1.61 18.04
CA PRO A 98 14.15 0.38 18.84
C PRO A 98 13.12 0.47 19.98
N ASP A 99 12.99 1.64 20.61
CA ASP A 99 12.02 1.95 21.66
C ASP A 99 10.55 1.96 21.18
N ARG A 100 10.32 1.89 19.85
CA ARG A 100 8.99 1.94 19.23
C ARG A 100 8.65 0.64 18.53
N GLU A 101 8.94 -0.45 19.22
CA GLU A 101 8.59 -1.81 18.82
C GLU A 101 7.08 -2.05 18.93
N LYS A 102 6.48 -2.63 17.89
CA LYS A 102 5.08 -3.07 17.89
C LYS A 102 4.90 -4.34 17.04
N ILE A 103 4.00 -5.20 17.49
CA ILE A 103 3.48 -6.34 16.72
C ILE A 103 2.21 -5.98 15.91
N LYS A 104 1.50 -4.90 16.29
CA LYS A 104 0.36 -4.35 15.56
C LYS A 104 0.80 -3.09 14.80
N LEU A 105 0.92 -3.25 13.49
CA LEU A 105 1.37 -2.24 12.54
C LEU A 105 0.15 -1.42 12.10
N THR A 106 0.03 -0.20 12.62
CA THR A 106 -1.02 0.72 12.19
C THR A 106 -0.68 1.36 10.84
N VAL A 107 -1.63 2.11 10.26
CA VAL A 107 -1.43 2.85 9.01
C VAL A 107 -0.11 3.62 9.04
N GLY A 108 0.64 3.50 7.95
CA GLY A 108 1.93 4.14 7.80
C GLY A 108 2.91 3.30 7.02
N SER A 109 3.89 3.96 6.41
CA SER A 109 4.85 3.29 5.53
C SER A 109 6.18 2.96 6.18
N ARG A 110 6.43 3.31 7.45
CA ARG A 110 7.78 3.30 8.05
C ARG A 110 7.95 2.26 9.17
N TRP A 111 7.37 1.08 8.99
CA TRP A 111 7.61 -0.07 9.86
C TRP A 111 8.82 -0.86 9.40
N TYR A 112 9.83 -1.01 10.24
CA TYR A 112 11.06 -1.73 9.92
C TYR A 112 11.12 -3.04 10.69
N MET A 113 11.41 -4.16 10.03
CA MET A 113 11.40 -5.49 10.64
C MET A 113 12.68 -5.77 11.45
N ASN A 114 13.77 -5.06 11.16
CA ASN A 114 15.01 -5.15 11.90
C ASN A 114 15.71 -3.79 11.90
N VAL A 115 16.27 -3.41 13.04
CA VAL A 115 16.98 -2.14 13.25
C VAL A 115 18.45 -2.33 13.63
N ASP A 116 18.78 -3.42 14.32
CA ASP A 116 20.10 -3.63 14.93
C ASP A 116 20.83 -4.90 14.46
N GLY A 117 20.21 -5.73 13.61
CA GLY A 117 20.83 -6.98 13.15
C GLY A 117 21.71 -6.83 11.92
N ALA A 118 22.72 -7.70 11.81
CA ALA A 118 23.57 -7.85 10.62
C ALA A 118 22.74 -8.16 9.36
N ASP A 119 21.68 -8.97 9.52
CA ASP A 119 20.70 -9.24 8.47
C ASP A 119 19.59 -8.18 8.46
N LYS A 120 19.68 -7.23 7.52
CA LYS A 120 18.67 -6.18 7.34
C LYS A 120 17.28 -6.71 6.97
N ASN A 121 17.15 -7.95 6.49
CA ASN A 121 15.88 -8.55 6.06
C ASN A 121 15.49 -9.73 6.96
N VAL A 122 14.24 -9.72 7.45
CA VAL A 122 13.64 -10.79 8.25
C VAL A 122 12.79 -11.71 7.38
N LYS A 123 12.77 -13.02 7.68
CA LYS A 123 11.90 -13.98 6.99
C LYS A 123 10.46 -13.84 7.49
N VAL A 124 9.56 -13.54 6.57
CA VAL A 124 8.11 -13.46 6.78
C VAL A 124 7.43 -14.61 6.06
N ARG A 125 6.46 -15.27 6.71
CA ARG A 125 5.71 -16.40 6.15
C ARG A 125 4.21 -16.20 6.10
N SER A 126 3.64 -15.32 6.90
CA SER A 126 2.24 -14.90 6.78
C SER A 126 2.01 -13.51 7.36
N TRP A 127 0.84 -12.94 7.09
CA TRP A 127 0.37 -11.69 7.68
C TRP A 127 -1.14 -11.78 7.95
N ARG A 128 -1.61 -10.98 8.91
CA ARG A 128 -3.02 -10.79 9.20
C ARG A 128 -3.34 -9.31 9.18
N CYS A 129 -4.34 -8.90 8.41
CA CYS A 129 -4.82 -7.51 8.40
C CYS A 129 -6.26 -7.43 8.87
N VAL A 130 -6.57 -6.37 9.61
CA VAL A 130 -7.91 -6.01 10.07
C VAL A 130 -8.28 -4.70 9.40
N LYS A 131 -9.44 -4.67 8.74
CA LYS A 131 -10.00 -3.46 8.17
C LYS A 131 -10.78 -2.69 9.23
#